data_AF-A0A4V6X617-F1
#
_entry.id   AF-A0A4V6X617-F1
#
_cell.length_a   1.000
_cell.length_b   1.000
_cell.length_c   1.000
_cell.angle_alpha   90.00
_cell.angle_beta   90.00
_cell.angle_gamma   90.00
#
_symmetry.space_group_name_H-M   'P 1'
#
loop_
_entity.id
_entity.type
_entity.pdbx_description
1 polymer ?
#
loop_
_entity_poly.entity_id
_entity_poly.type
_entity_poly.pdbx_seq_one_letter_code
_entity_poly.pdbx_strand_id
1 'polypeptide(L)'
;MLNLKKLQLSYNRYCENFVEIKFEDVEEEYIDSLNESTHIVKLNDVEKDHILLIDLDSIKSYYLSKWKEDVLINHQKESENFKIIVMVIFHQCMGQNLYKSRYPKMALEYSYKEVIMTLIHFTMFGWKKEEEILYNFIVEHIESRWIDMNDFNKHTWFLLELYLQFRDKKILGTNQHLNVVVREQFKSSNIEYGLIPEDLDIYSEVLNQWKTTKLEEIEPLISKMSIFHSVFASEIGESIEFGDFGYGFYPYEILFLLFVRKKNGLLIPEEFNDFLMNTPEAKMRIRDPELYPEWDPLLKLVDSFYRKKYTEYIPNIHGELFRN
;
A
#
# COMPACT_ATOMS: atom_id res chain seq x y z
N MET A 1 14.88 20.80 -11.55
CA MET A 1 15.33 21.50 -10.32
C MET A 1 14.09 21.75 -9.46
N LEU A 2 14.14 21.40 -8.19
CA LEU A 2 13.00 21.51 -7.28
C LEU A 2 12.65 22.98 -6.99
N ASN A 3 11.39 23.36 -7.19
CA ASN A 3 10.89 24.67 -6.81
C ASN A 3 10.32 24.60 -5.39
N LEU A 4 11.10 25.01 -4.39
CA LEU A 4 10.73 24.93 -2.98
C LEU A 4 9.45 25.70 -2.64
N LYS A 5 9.20 26.84 -3.29
CA LYS A 5 7.97 27.61 -3.08
C LYS A 5 6.76 26.83 -3.57
N LYS A 6 6.87 26.20 -4.75
CA LYS A 6 5.81 25.35 -5.28
C LYS A 6 5.54 24.16 -4.36
N LEU A 7 6.60 23.46 -3.94
CA LEU A 7 6.50 22.32 -3.02
C LEU A 7 5.77 22.70 -1.72
N GLN A 8 6.14 23.83 -1.11
CA GLN A 8 5.51 24.30 0.14
C GLN A 8 4.02 24.60 -0.06
N LEU A 9 3.64 25.25 -1.18
CA LEU A 9 2.24 25.52 -1.49
C LEU A 9 1.45 24.23 -1.70
N SER A 10 2.03 23.25 -2.39
CA SER A 10 1.39 21.95 -2.60
C SER A 10 1.27 21.16 -1.30
N TYR A 11 2.28 21.21 -0.43
CA TYR A 11 2.18 20.61 0.90
C TYR A 11 1.11 21.28 1.78
N ASN A 12 0.98 22.60 1.71
CA ASN A 12 -0.10 23.30 2.42
C ASN A 12 -1.47 22.86 1.92
N ARG A 13 -1.68 22.80 0.59
CA ARG A 13 -2.92 22.27 -0.01
C ARG A 13 -3.19 20.83 0.42
N TYR A 14 -2.16 20.01 0.49
CA TYR A 14 -2.25 18.63 0.96
C TYR A 14 -2.73 18.54 2.42
N CYS A 15 -2.19 19.37 3.31
CA CYS A 15 -2.68 19.47 4.69
C CYS A 15 -4.10 20.03 4.77
N GLU A 16 -4.40 21.10 4.04
CA GLU A 16 -5.72 21.76 4.01
C GLU A 16 -6.83 20.80 3.59
N ASN A 17 -6.56 19.89 2.64
CA ASN A 17 -7.52 18.86 2.21
C ASN A 17 -8.07 18.04 3.39
N PHE A 18 -7.24 17.70 4.38
CA PHE A 18 -7.67 16.92 5.56
C PHE A 18 -8.20 17.78 6.71
N VAL A 19 -8.07 19.10 6.63
CA VAL A 19 -8.73 20.03 7.54
C VAL A 19 -10.14 20.38 7.03
N GLU A 20 -10.33 20.43 5.72
CA GLU A 20 -11.61 20.76 5.07
C GLU A 20 -12.55 19.56 4.94
N ILE A 21 -12.03 18.33 4.81
CA ILE A 21 -12.85 17.13 4.90
C ILE A 21 -13.51 17.11 6.28
N LYS A 22 -14.84 17.13 6.28
CA LYS A 22 -15.61 16.96 7.51
C LYS A 22 -15.49 15.51 7.93
N PHE A 23 -14.77 15.29 9.01
CA PHE A 23 -14.62 13.96 9.59
C PHE A 23 -15.99 13.33 9.91
N GLU A 24 -16.98 14.15 10.24
CA GLU A 24 -18.36 13.70 10.49
C GLU A 24 -18.99 13.02 9.28
N ASP A 25 -18.74 13.51 8.06
CA ASP A 25 -19.29 12.91 6.84
C ASP A 25 -18.69 11.52 6.60
N VAL A 26 -17.39 11.36 6.86
CA VAL A 26 -16.68 10.07 6.76
C VAL A 26 -17.12 9.09 7.85
N GLU A 27 -17.39 9.59 9.05
CA GLU A 27 -17.90 8.78 10.17
C GLU A 27 -19.34 8.32 9.93
N GLU A 28 -20.20 9.17 9.36
CA GLU A 28 -21.57 8.81 8.97
C GLU A 28 -21.57 7.67 7.94
N GLU A 29 -20.75 7.77 6.88
CA GLU A 29 -20.61 6.72 5.86
C GLU A 29 -20.12 5.38 6.44
N TYR A 30 -19.15 5.42 7.36
CA TYR A 30 -18.68 4.24 8.10
C TYR A 30 -19.78 3.62 8.95
N ILE A 31 -20.57 4.44 9.67
CA ILE A 31 -21.67 3.95 10.51
C ILE A 31 -22.77 3.32 9.65
N ASP A 32 -23.10 3.92 8.50
CA ASP A 32 -24.09 3.39 7.57
C ASP A 32 -23.64 2.02 7.01
N SER A 33 -22.38 1.92 6.58
CA SER A 33 -21.77 0.67 6.12
C SER A 33 -21.79 -0.41 7.21
N LEU A 34 -21.47 -0.03 8.46
CA LEU A 34 -21.54 -0.95 9.61
C LEU A 34 -22.97 -1.46 9.84
N ASN A 35 -23.97 -0.59 9.71
CA ASN A 35 -25.37 -0.95 9.89
C ASN A 35 -25.87 -1.88 8.77
N GLU A 36 -25.55 -1.57 7.51
CA GLU A 36 -25.89 -2.39 6.34
C GLU A 36 -25.26 -3.77 6.43
N SER A 37 -23.94 -3.84 6.63
CA SER A 37 -23.22 -5.10 6.83
C SER A 37 -23.76 -5.90 8.02
N THR A 38 -24.10 -5.25 9.13
CA THR A 38 -24.74 -5.91 10.28
C THR A 38 -26.06 -6.55 9.90
N HIS A 39 -26.87 -5.87 9.07
CA HIS A 39 -28.14 -6.41 8.59
C HIS A 39 -27.95 -7.63 7.69
N ILE A 40 -27.03 -7.55 6.71
CA ILE A 40 -26.70 -8.65 5.79
C ILE A 40 -26.20 -9.88 6.57
N VAL A 41 -25.29 -9.69 7.52
CA VAL A 41 -24.74 -10.79 8.33
C VAL A 41 -25.80 -11.41 9.24
N LYS A 42 -26.68 -10.62 9.86
CA LYS A 42 -27.79 -11.11 10.70
C LYS A 42 -28.80 -11.95 9.89
N LEU A 43 -29.15 -11.49 8.69
CA LEU A 43 -30.03 -12.22 7.78
C LEU A 43 -29.33 -13.38 7.09
N ASN A 44 -28.00 -13.46 7.21
CA ASN A 44 -27.19 -14.49 6.58
C ASN A 44 -27.36 -14.49 5.05
N ASP A 45 -27.47 -13.29 4.46
CA ASP A 45 -27.84 -13.05 3.08
C ASP A 45 -26.64 -13.19 2.13
N VAL A 46 -26.46 -14.40 1.60
CA VAL A 46 -25.33 -14.78 0.74
C VAL A 46 -25.42 -14.15 -0.66
N GLU A 47 -26.58 -13.67 -1.08
CA GLU A 47 -26.74 -13.02 -2.39
C GLU A 47 -26.21 -11.57 -2.38
N LYS A 48 -26.10 -10.99 -1.18
CA LYS A 48 -25.61 -9.62 -0.94
C LYS A 48 -24.23 -9.56 -0.31
N ASP A 49 -23.50 -10.67 -0.27
CA ASP A 49 -22.16 -10.73 0.29
C ASP A 49 -21.16 -9.77 -0.39
N HIS A 50 -21.34 -9.47 -1.68
CA HIS A 50 -20.53 -8.48 -2.40
C HIS A 50 -20.58 -7.08 -1.77
N ILE A 51 -21.70 -6.70 -1.16
CA ILE A 51 -21.84 -5.42 -0.45
C ILE A 51 -20.87 -5.38 0.75
N LEU A 52 -20.69 -6.50 1.45
CA LEU A 52 -19.74 -6.57 2.57
C LEU A 52 -18.30 -6.26 2.16
N LEU A 53 -17.91 -6.54 0.91
CA LEU A 53 -16.59 -6.20 0.38
C LEU A 53 -16.48 -4.71 0.03
N ILE A 54 -17.55 -4.14 -0.53
CA ILE A 54 -17.65 -2.71 -0.84
C ILE A 54 -17.59 -1.90 0.46
N ASP A 55 -18.35 -2.31 1.47
CA ASP A 55 -18.41 -1.66 2.80
C ASP A 55 -17.06 -1.61 3.51
N LEU A 56 -16.10 -2.50 3.17
CA LEU A 56 -14.74 -2.42 3.72
C LEU A 56 -14.02 -1.12 3.29
N ASP A 57 -14.39 -0.51 2.16
CA ASP A 57 -13.81 0.76 1.72
C ASP A 57 -14.12 1.90 2.69
N SER A 58 -15.30 1.88 3.33
CA SER A 58 -15.65 2.86 4.37
C SER A 58 -14.68 2.82 5.57
N ILE A 59 -14.17 1.64 5.93
CA ILE A 59 -13.16 1.47 6.99
C ILE A 59 -11.85 2.14 6.55
N LYS A 60 -11.43 1.91 5.30
CA LYS A 60 -10.22 2.53 4.75
C LYS A 60 -10.31 4.05 4.78
N SER A 61 -11.42 4.62 4.31
CA SER A 61 -11.66 6.07 4.32
C SER A 61 -11.68 6.66 5.73
N TYR A 62 -12.34 5.98 6.67
CA TYR A 62 -12.39 6.39 8.08
C TYR A 62 -11.01 6.40 8.74
N TYR A 63 -10.25 5.30 8.62
CA TYR A 63 -8.94 5.22 9.24
C TYR A 63 -7.86 6.01 8.51
N LEU A 64 -8.00 6.27 7.20
CA LEU A 64 -7.17 7.22 6.48
C LEU A 64 -7.34 8.63 7.06
N SER A 65 -8.58 9.09 7.22
CA SER A 65 -8.86 10.40 7.83
C SER A 65 -8.30 10.51 9.24
N LYS A 66 -8.49 9.49 10.10
CA LYS A 66 -7.87 9.46 11.44
C LYS A 66 -6.35 9.47 11.39
N TRP A 67 -5.74 8.67 10.52
CA TRP A 67 -4.29 8.62 10.38
C TRP A 67 -3.72 9.98 9.94
N LYS A 68 -4.40 10.67 9.03
CA LYS A 68 -4.03 12.02 8.59
C LYS A 68 -4.19 13.05 9.70
N GLU A 69 -5.30 13.01 10.42
CA GLU A 69 -5.49 13.89 11.57
C GLU A 69 -4.38 13.68 12.62
N ASP A 70 -4.11 12.43 13.01
CA ASP A 70 -3.10 12.12 14.02
C ASP A 70 -1.68 12.46 13.56
N VAL A 71 -1.27 11.98 12.39
CA VAL A 71 0.12 12.05 11.93
C VAL A 71 0.40 13.34 11.18
N LEU A 72 -0.40 13.68 10.17
CA LEU A 72 -0.15 14.84 9.32
C LEU A 72 -0.46 16.17 10.03
N ILE A 73 -1.60 16.27 10.70
CA ILE A 73 -2.07 17.51 11.33
C ILE A 73 -1.56 17.64 12.77
N ASN A 74 -1.73 16.61 13.59
CA ASN A 74 -1.36 16.63 15.00
C ASN A 74 0.10 16.20 15.27
N HIS A 75 0.87 15.87 14.22
CA HIS A 75 2.28 15.50 14.31
C HIS A 75 2.58 14.33 15.27
N GLN A 76 1.59 13.47 15.52
CA GLN A 76 1.79 12.22 16.22
C GLN A 76 2.63 11.28 15.35
N LYS A 77 3.20 10.24 15.98
CA LYS A 77 4.12 9.32 15.31
C LYS A 77 3.65 7.87 15.34
N GLU A 78 2.44 7.61 15.84
CA GLU A 78 1.94 6.25 15.97
C GLU A 78 1.35 5.77 14.64
N SER A 79 1.55 4.48 14.34
CA SER A 79 1.13 3.84 13.08
C SER A 79 -0.21 3.10 13.19
N GLU A 80 -0.92 3.23 14.31
CA GLU A 80 -2.08 2.40 14.67
C GLU A 80 -3.20 2.43 13.63
N ASN A 81 -3.64 3.62 13.23
CA ASN A 81 -4.69 3.77 12.21
C ASN A 81 -4.23 3.24 10.84
N PHE A 82 -2.96 3.46 10.49
CA PHE A 82 -2.40 2.95 9.23
C PHE A 82 -2.31 1.42 9.19
N LYS A 83 -2.02 0.79 10.34
CA LYS A 83 -2.05 -0.68 10.48
C LYS A 83 -3.43 -1.25 10.14
N ILE A 84 -4.51 -0.55 10.50
CA ILE A 84 -5.88 -0.98 10.17
C ILE A 84 -6.16 -0.83 8.67
N ILE A 85 -5.70 0.24 8.03
CA ILE A 85 -5.82 0.44 6.57
C ILE A 85 -5.21 -0.75 5.80
N VAL A 86 -3.98 -1.15 6.13
CA VAL A 86 -3.32 -2.28 5.44
C VAL A 86 -3.97 -3.62 5.76
N MET A 87 -4.57 -3.79 6.94
CA MET A 87 -5.40 -4.96 7.25
C MET A 87 -6.65 -5.03 6.37
N VAL A 88 -7.31 -3.91 6.15
CA VAL A 88 -8.50 -3.82 5.30
C VAL A 88 -8.16 -4.18 3.85
N ILE A 89 -7.11 -3.58 3.28
CA ILE A 89 -6.66 -3.86 1.90
C ILE A 89 -6.35 -5.35 1.73
N PHE A 90 -5.69 -5.98 2.71
CA PHE A 90 -5.45 -7.41 2.70
C PHE A 90 -6.75 -8.22 2.64
N HIS A 91 -7.74 -7.92 3.50
CA HIS A 91 -9.01 -8.64 3.49
C HIS A 91 -9.82 -8.36 2.23
N GLN A 92 -9.71 -7.17 1.64
CA GLN A 92 -10.31 -6.87 0.35
C GLN A 92 -9.72 -7.77 -0.75
N CYS A 93 -8.40 -7.95 -0.79
CA CYS A 93 -7.75 -8.91 -1.72
C CYS A 93 -8.27 -10.34 -1.50
N MET A 94 -8.33 -10.79 -0.25
CA MET A 94 -8.79 -12.15 0.07
C MET A 94 -10.27 -12.36 -0.27
N GLY A 95 -11.12 -11.35 -0.03
CA GLY A 95 -12.55 -11.37 -0.35
C GLY A 95 -12.80 -11.35 -1.85
N GLN A 96 -12.08 -10.48 -2.57
CA GLN A 96 -12.14 -10.41 -4.03
C GLN A 96 -11.76 -11.74 -4.69
N ASN A 97 -10.88 -12.54 -4.07
CA ASN A 97 -10.56 -13.88 -4.55
C ASN A 97 -11.77 -14.81 -4.64
N LEU A 98 -12.73 -14.70 -3.72
CA LEU A 98 -13.97 -15.47 -3.76
C LEU A 98 -14.86 -15.06 -4.94
N TYR A 99 -14.80 -13.78 -5.30
CA TYR A 99 -15.73 -13.17 -6.24
C TYR A 99 -15.33 -13.31 -7.69
N LYS A 100 -14.21 -13.98 -7.95
CA LYS A 100 -13.76 -14.31 -9.30
C LYS A 100 -14.78 -15.11 -10.08
N SER A 101 -15.45 -16.05 -9.42
CA SER A 101 -16.50 -16.88 -10.02
C SER A 101 -17.89 -16.30 -9.79
N ARG A 102 -18.15 -15.72 -8.60
CA ARG A 102 -19.48 -15.25 -8.18
C ARG A 102 -19.86 -13.91 -8.79
N TYR A 103 -18.93 -12.96 -8.79
CA TYR A 103 -19.12 -11.60 -9.31
C TYR A 103 -18.00 -11.23 -10.30
N PRO A 104 -17.90 -11.94 -11.45
CA PRO A 104 -16.80 -11.80 -12.40
C PRO A 104 -16.75 -10.43 -13.09
N LYS A 105 -17.69 -9.52 -12.82
CA LYS A 105 -17.72 -8.15 -13.33
C LYS A 105 -17.57 -7.08 -12.24
N MET A 106 -17.42 -7.47 -10.98
CA MET A 106 -17.21 -6.52 -9.88
C MET A 106 -15.90 -5.76 -10.08
N ALA A 107 -15.92 -4.47 -9.78
CA ALA A 107 -14.73 -3.63 -9.71
C ALA A 107 -13.81 -4.10 -8.58
N LEU A 108 -12.56 -3.63 -8.59
CA LEU A 108 -11.67 -3.82 -7.45
C LEU A 108 -11.89 -2.69 -6.45
N GLU A 109 -11.95 -3.03 -5.17
CA GLU A 109 -12.00 -2.07 -4.05
C GLU A 109 -10.59 -1.63 -3.59
N TYR A 110 -9.57 -1.97 -4.38
CA TYR A 110 -8.15 -1.66 -4.16
C TYR A 110 -7.43 -1.50 -5.50
N SER A 111 -6.31 -0.78 -5.46
CA SER A 111 -5.37 -0.58 -6.57
C SER A 111 -4.10 -1.41 -6.39
N TYR A 112 -3.37 -1.64 -7.48
CA TYR A 112 -2.04 -2.29 -7.42
C TYR A 112 -1.08 -1.57 -6.44
N LYS A 113 -1.07 -0.24 -6.46
CA LYS A 113 -0.31 0.59 -5.51
C LYS A 113 -0.63 0.23 -4.06
N GLU A 114 -1.91 0.12 -3.69
CA GLU A 114 -2.34 -0.24 -2.34
C GLU A 114 -1.94 -1.66 -1.94
N VAL A 115 -2.01 -2.62 -2.88
CA VAL A 115 -1.57 -4.01 -2.64
C VAL A 115 -0.06 -4.05 -2.35
N ILE A 116 0.76 -3.37 -3.15
CA ILE A 116 2.20 -3.33 -2.94
C ILE A 116 2.53 -2.57 -1.66
N MET A 117 1.92 -1.41 -1.41
CA MET A 117 2.08 -0.68 -0.16
C MET A 117 1.78 -1.58 1.04
N THR A 118 0.70 -2.37 1.00
CA THR A 118 0.34 -3.33 2.06
C THR A 118 1.42 -4.39 2.26
N LEU A 119 1.94 -5.01 1.18
CA LEU A 119 3.02 -5.99 1.25
C LEU A 119 4.28 -5.41 1.91
N ILE A 120 4.65 -4.20 1.52
CA ILE A 120 5.81 -3.50 2.05
C ILE A 120 5.64 -3.21 3.55
N HIS A 121 4.46 -2.76 3.96
CA HIS A 121 4.22 -2.47 5.37
C HIS A 121 4.12 -3.74 6.22
N PHE A 122 3.54 -4.84 5.73
CA PHE A 122 3.63 -6.13 6.42
C PHE A 122 5.08 -6.58 6.63
N THR A 123 5.93 -6.33 5.63
CA THR A 123 7.38 -6.58 5.73
C THR A 123 8.02 -5.71 6.81
N MET A 124 7.70 -4.41 6.85
CA MET A 124 8.24 -3.45 7.84
C MET A 124 7.72 -3.69 9.26
N PHE A 125 6.48 -4.15 9.39
CA PHE A 125 5.83 -4.52 10.66
C PHE A 125 6.27 -5.88 11.18
N GLY A 126 6.96 -6.69 10.36
CA GLY A 126 7.34 -8.05 10.72
C GLY A 126 6.17 -9.03 10.76
N TRP A 127 5.06 -8.73 10.09
CA TRP A 127 3.86 -9.57 9.99
C TRP A 127 4.04 -10.65 8.92
N LYS A 128 4.99 -11.56 9.18
CA LYS A 128 5.50 -12.52 8.18
C LYS A 128 4.42 -13.44 7.61
N LYS A 129 3.42 -13.80 8.42
CA LYS A 129 2.36 -14.70 7.97
C LYS A 129 1.50 -14.02 6.91
N GLU A 130 1.05 -12.80 7.20
CA GLU A 130 0.23 -12.01 6.30
C GLU A 130 1.02 -11.53 5.07
N GLU A 131 2.31 -11.19 5.25
CA GLU A 131 3.25 -10.93 4.16
C GLU A 131 3.31 -12.11 3.17
N GLU A 132 3.46 -13.35 3.66
CA GLU A 132 3.56 -14.54 2.82
C GLU A 132 2.26 -14.80 2.04
N ILE A 133 1.11 -14.66 2.70
CA ILE A 133 -0.20 -14.85 2.06
C ILE A 133 -0.40 -13.81 0.96
N LEU A 134 -0.13 -12.53 1.24
CA LEU A 134 -0.30 -11.48 0.25
C LEU A 134 0.67 -11.63 -0.92
N TYR A 135 1.92 -12.00 -0.67
CA TYR A 135 2.86 -12.32 -1.74
C TYR A 135 2.33 -13.44 -2.65
N ASN A 136 1.84 -14.55 -2.08
CA ASN A 136 1.32 -15.66 -2.89
C ASN A 136 0.08 -15.24 -3.68
N PHE A 137 -0.81 -14.43 -3.10
CA PHE A 137 -1.93 -13.83 -3.83
C PHE A 137 -1.44 -13.00 -5.04
N ILE A 138 -0.41 -12.17 -4.87
CA ILE A 138 0.18 -11.39 -5.97
C ILE A 138 0.66 -12.34 -7.07
N VAL A 139 1.48 -13.35 -6.72
CA VAL A 139 2.05 -14.31 -7.69
C VAL A 139 0.98 -15.06 -8.47
N GLU A 140 -0.06 -15.55 -7.79
CA GLU A 140 -1.14 -16.31 -8.41
C GLU A 140 -1.99 -15.46 -9.36
N HIS A 141 -1.93 -14.14 -9.27
CA HIS A 141 -2.84 -13.22 -9.94
C HIS A 141 -2.18 -12.21 -10.86
N ILE A 142 -0.87 -12.33 -11.12
CA ILE A 142 -0.10 -11.44 -12.00
C ILE A 142 -0.84 -11.14 -13.30
N GLU A 143 -1.26 -12.17 -14.05
CA GLU A 143 -1.92 -12.01 -15.36
C GLU A 143 -3.43 -11.75 -15.28
N SER A 144 -3.96 -11.49 -14.08
CA SER A 144 -5.39 -11.39 -13.86
C SER A 144 -5.80 -9.96 -13.53
N ARG A 145 -7.07 -9.65 -13.84
CA ARG A 145 -7.70 -8.38 -13.46
C ARG A 145 -7.86 -8.17 -11.96
N TRP A 146 -7.37 -9.09 -11.12
CA TRP A 146 -7.57 -9.09 -9.66
C TRP A 146 -6.44 -8.41 -8.89
N ILE A 147 -5.39 -8.01 -9.60
CA ILE A 147 -4.32 -7.17 -9.05
C ILE A 147 -4.11 -5.89 -9.88
N ASP A 148 -4.57 -5.88 -11.14
CA ASP A 148 -4.42 -4.79 -12.10
C ASP A 148 -3.00 -4.22 -12.17
N MET A 149 -2.05 -5.06 -12.56
CA MET A 149 -0.63 -4.67 -12.70
C MET A 149 -0.36 -3.74 -13.89
N ASN A 150 -1.36 -3.30 -14.66
CA ASN A 150 -1.17 -2.30 -15.71
C ASN A 150 -1.10 -0.90 -15.09
N ASP A 151 -0.08 -0.65 -14.27
CA ASP A 151 0.09 0.56 -13.47
C ASP A 151 1.37 1.32 -13.86
N PHE A 152 1.27 2.64 -13.94
CA PHE A 152 2.34 3.53 -14.41
C PHE A 152 3.28 4.04 -13.32
N ASN A 153 2.99 3.80 -12.04
CA ASN A 153 3.74 4.35 -10.92
C ASN A 153 5.08 3.64 -10.76
N LYS A 154 6.18 4.32 -11.11
CA LYS A 154 7.53 3.75 -11.06
C LYS A 154 7.93 3.31 -9.65
N HIS A 155 7.53 4.04 -8.61
CA HIS A 155 7.79 3.68 -7.22
C HIS A 155 7.12 2.36 -6.79
N THR A 156 5.96 2.03 -7.36
CA THR A 156 5.26 0.78 -7.03
C THR A 156 6.03 -0.43 -7.58
N TRP A 157 6.53 -0.33 -8.81
CA TRP A 157 7.41 -1.35 -9.41
C TRP A 157 8.74 -1.47 -8.67
N PHE A 158 9.34 -0.33 -8.31
CA PHE A 158 10.55 -0.28 -7.50
C PHE A 158 10.39 -1.02 -6.17
N LEU A 159 9.30 -0.75 -5.45
CA LEU A 159 9.01 -1.37 -4.15
C LEU A 159 8.89 -2.89 -4.26
N LEU A 160 8.12 -3.37 -5.23
CA LEU A 160 7.97 -4.81 -5.45
C LEU A 160 9.32 -5.44 -5.82
N GLU A 161 10.09 -4.84 -6.71
CA GLU A 161 11.41 -5.38 -7.07
C GLU A 161 12.38 -5.40 -5.88
N LEU A 162 12.46 -4.31 -5.11
CA LEU A 162 13.29 -4.24 -3.91
C LEU A 162 12.87 -5.31 -2.87
N TYR A 163 11.56 -5.52 -2.70
CA TYR A 163 11.03 -6.60 -1.86
C TYR A 163 11.50 -7.97 -2.33
N LEU A 164 11.39 -8.26 -3.63
CA LEU A 164 11.82 -9.54 -4.20
C LEU A 164 13.33 -9.76 -3.99
N GLN A 165 14.16 -8.74 -4.23
CA GLN A 165 15.60 -8.83 -4.00
C GLN A 165 15.97 -8.98 -2.52
N PHE A 166 15.21 -8.34 -1.62
CA PHE A 166 15.41 -8.43 -0.18
C PHE A 166 15.04 -9.81 0.37
N ARG A 167 13.91 -10.37 -0.07
CA ARG A 167 13.41 -11.68 0.38
C ARG A 167 13.97 -12.86 -0.40
N ASP A 168 14.80 -12.62 -1.42
CA ASP A 168 15.23 -13.63 -2.39
C ASP A 168 14.05 -14.39 -3.03
N LYS A 169 12.95 -13.66 -3.27
CA LYS A 169 11.73 -14.15 -3.90
C LYS A 169 11.72 -13.79 -5.37
N LYS A 170 10.92 -14.49 -6.18
CA LYS A 170 10.86 -14.28 -7.63
C LYS A 170 9.43 -14.19 -8.12
N ILE A 171 9.23 -13.40 -9.16
CA ILE A 171 8.02 -13.36 -9.97
C ILE A 171 8.44 -13.60 -11.42
N LEU A 172 7.74 -14.49 -12.14
CA LEU A 172 8.09 -14.87 -13.52
C LEU A 172 9.58 -15.27 -13.65
N GLY A 173 10.12 -15.92 -12.62
CA GLY A 173 11.51 -16.40 -12.58
C GLY A 173 12.57 -15.32 -12.31
N THR A 174 12.20 -14.06 -12.08
CA THR A 174 13.14 -12.96 -11.82
C THR A 174 12.83 -12.20 -10.53
N ASN A 175 13.84 -11.51 -10.01
CA ASN A 175 13.74 -10.48 -8.97
C ASN A 175 14.43 -9.17 -9.39
N GLN A 176 14.70 -9.04 -10.69
CA GLN A 176 15.36 -7.89 -11.30
C GLN A 176 14.65 -7.55 -12.61
N HIS A 177 14.55 -6.26 -12.92
CA HIS A 177 13.88 -5.74 -14.11
C HIS A 177 12.43 -6.25 -14.23
N LEU A 178 11.72 -6.31 -13.10
CA LEU A 178 10.42 -6.96 -13.01
C LEU A 178 9.40 -6.30 -13.94
N ASN A 179 9.38 -4.97 -14.01
CA ASN A 179 8.49 -4.20 -14.90
C ASN A 179 8.65 -4.64 -16.36
N VAL A 180 9.89 -4.87 -16.81
CA VAL A 180 10.17 -5.30 -18.19
C VAL A 180 9.69 -6.73 -18.43
N VAL A 181 9.97 -7.65 -17.50
CA VAL A 181 9.55 -9.06 -17.63
C VAL A 181 8.03 -9.19 -17.62
N VAL A 182 7.34 -8.49 -16.72
CA VAL A 182 5.87 -8.49 -16.67
C VAL A 182 5.28 -7.85 -17.93
N ARG A 183 5.84 -6.72 -18.40
CA ARG A 183 5.40 -6.07 -19.65
C ARG A 183 5.50 -7.00 -20.86
N GLU A 184 6.63 -7.71 -21.03
CA GLU A 184 6.79 -8.67 -22.13
C GLU A 184 5.88 -9.89 -21.97
N GLN A 185 5.68 -10.39 -20.75
CA GLN A 185 4.72 -11.46 -20.48
C GLN A 185 3.31 -11.05 -20.88
N PHE A 186 2.83 -9.88 -20.44
CA PHE A 186 1.51 -9.38 -20.77
C PHE A 186 1.31 -9.16 -22.26
N LYS A 187 2.32 -8.60 -22.93
CA LYS A 187 2.34 -8.45 -24.38
C LYS A 187 2.22 -9.81 -25.09
N SER A 188 2.91 -10.84 -24.62
CA SER A 188 2.83 -12.20 -25.17
C SER A 188 1.47 -12.87 -24.92
N SER A 189 0.85 -12.58 -23.77
CA SER A 189 -0.47 -13.08 -23.36
C SER A 189 -1.64 -12.23 -23.87
N ASN A 190 -1.37 -11.16 -24.65
CA ASN A 190 -2.37 -10.20 -25.14
C ASN A 190 -3.21 -9.58 -24.00
N ILE A 191 -2.54 -9.26 -22.88
CA ILE A 191 -3.07 -8.53 -21.72
C ILE A 191 -2.67 -7.06 -21.86
N GLU A 192 -3.47 -6.14 -21.33
CA GLU A 192 -3.13 -4.72 -21.35
C GLU A 192 -1.84 -4.45 -20.54
N TYR A 193 -0.86 -3.82 -21.19
CA TYR A 193 0.45 -3.52 -20.59
C TYR A 193 0.91 -2.08 -20.82
N GLY A 194 0.06 -1.26 -21.45
CA GLY A 194 0.43 0.05 -21.99
C GLY A 194 0.95 1.02 -20.93
N LEU A 195 0.47 0.90 -19.69
CA LEU A 195 0.85 1.75 -18.57
C LEU A 195 2.11 1.28 -17.85
N ILE A 196 2.50 0.00 -17.99
CA ILE A 196 3.69 -0.54 -17.33
C ILE A 196 4.95 0.21 -17.83
N PRO A 197 5.74 0.85 -16.96
CA PRO A 197 6.92 1.61 -17.37
C PRO A 197 7.97 0.76 -18.08
N GLU A 198 8.64 1.33 -19.09
CA GLU A 198 9.77 0.68 -19.77
C GLU A 198 11.06 0.75 -18.93
N ASP A 199 11.20 1.82 -18.15
CA ASP A 199 12.28 2.04 -17.19
C ASP A 199 11.70 2.59 -15.86
N LEU A 200 12.49 2.50 -14.80
CA LEU A 200 12.15 3.05 -13.48
C LEU A 200 12.97 4.31 -13.12
N ASP A 201 13.64 4.96 -14.08
CA ASP A 201 14.53 6.11 -13.87
C ASP A 201 15.49 5.92 -12.68
N ILE A 202 15.46 6.86 -11.72
CA ILE A 202 16.25 6.87 -10.49
C ILE A 202 16.10 5.58 -9.68
N TYR A 203 14.92 4.97 -9.69
CA TYR A 203 14.70 3.73 -8.97
C TYR A 203 15.51 2.57 -9.57
N SER A 204 15.79 2.58 -10.88
CA SER A 204 16.70 1.62 -11.51
C SER A 204 18.14 1.78 -10.99
N GLU A 205 18.62 3.02 -10.83
CA GLU A 205 19.95 3.29 -10.26
C GLU A 205 20.03 2.75 -8.83
N VAL A 206 18.99 2.99 -8.03
CA VAL A 206 18.89 2.52 -6.64
C VAL A 206 18.85 1.00 -6.57
N LEU A 207 18.04 0.32 -7.37
CA LEU A 207 17.95 -1.15 -7.39
C LEU A 207 19.30 -1.81 -7.73
N ASN A 208 20.12 -1.17 -8.56
CA ASN A 208 21.45 -1.68 -8.89
C ASN A 208 22.48 -1.50 -7.76
N GLN A 209 22.25 -0.56 -6.84
CA GLN A 209 23.25 -0.15 -5.85
C GLN A 209 22.77 -0.24 -4.39
N TRP A 210 21.53 -0.67 -4.13
CA TRP A 210 20.97 -0.67 -2.77
C TRP A 210 21.74 -1.57 -1.80
N LYS A 211 22.54 -2.53 -2.28
CA LYS A 211 23.41 -3.39 -1.47
C LYS A 211 24.79 -2.78 -1.18
N THR A 212 25.11 -1.60 -1.70
CA THR A 212 26.42 -0.97 -1.45
C THR A 212 26.66 -0.76 0.04
N THR A 213 27.89 -1.03 0.48
CA THR A 213 28.34 -0.83 1.86
C THR A 213 28.82 0.60 2.11
N LYS A 214 28.96 1.42 1.05
CA LYS A 214 29.50 2.78 1.14
C LYS A 214 28.37 3.80 1.23
N LEU A 215 28.46 4.68 2.22
CA LEU A 215 27.45 5.72 2.41
C LEU A 215 27.49 6.74 1.26
N GLU A 216 28.69 7.09 0.78
CA GLU A 216 28.87 8.04 -0.32
C GLU A 216 28.24 7.60 -1.66
N GLU A 217 27.94 6.31 -1.83
CA GLU A 217 27.28 5.77 -3.03
C GLU A 217 25.74 5.80 -2.89
N ILE A 218 25.20 5.51 -1.70
CA ILE A 218 23.73 5.42 -1.50
C ILE A 218 23.08 6.76 -1.17
N GLU A 219 23.76 7.64 -0.43
CA GLU A 219 23.19 8.92 0.03
C GLU A 219 22.77 9.83 -1.14
N PRO A 220 23.59 9.99 -2.21
CA PRO A 220 23.15 10.75 -3.38
C PRO A 220 21.93 10.14 -4.08
N LEU A 221 21.79 8.81 -4.08
CA LEU A 221 20.65 8.13 -4.69
C LEU A 221 19.36 8.36 -3.88
N ILE A 222 19.44 8.31 -2.54
CA ILE A 222 18.31 8.64 -1.67
C ILE A 222 17.89 10.11 -1.85
N SER A 223 18.84 11.04 -1.92
CA SER A 223 18.53 12.46 -2.18
C SER A 223 17.85 12.64 -3.55
N LYS A 224 18.34 11.95 -4.60
CA LYS A 224 17.67 11.96 -5.92
C LYS A 224 16.25 11.40 -5.86
N MET A 225 15.99 10.30 -5.14
CA MET A 225 14.63 9.78 -4.93
C MET A 225 13.75 10.81 -4.23
N SER A 226 14.25 11.44 -3.16
CA SER A 226 13.53 12.46 -2.41
C SER A 226 13.18 13.68 -3.27
N ILE A 227 14.10 14.11 -4.14
CA ILE A 227 13.87 15.21 -5.08
C ILE A 227 12.84 14.80 -6.13
N PHE A 228 12.96 13.60 -6.71
CA PHE A 228 12.01 13.06 -7.69
C PHE A 228 10.60 13.06 -7.13
N HIS A 229 10.39 12.40 -5.99
CA HIS A 229 9.09 12.36 -5.30
C HIS A 229 8.58 13.78 -5.02
N SER A 230 9.41 14.67 -4.47
CA SER A 230 9.00 16.05 -4.17
C SER A 230 8.57 16.84 -5.41
N VAL A 231 9.22 16.64 -6.57
CA VAL A 231 8.82 17.31 -7.82
C VAL A 231 7.42 16.89 -8.23
N PHE A 232 7.13 15.60 -8.17
CA PHE A 232 5.84 15.04 -8.54
C PHE A 232 4.72 15.37 -7.53
N ALA A 233 5.00 15.24 -6.23
CA ALA A 233 4.11 15.68 -5.15
C ALA A 233 3.78 17.19 -5.22
N SER A 234 4.65 17.99 -5.86
CA SER A 234 4.37 19.41 -6.07
C SER A 234 3.22 19.67 -7.06
N GLU A 235 2.76 18.65 -7.78
CA GLU A 235 1.58 18.68 -8.66
C GLU A 235 0.36 17.99 -8.00
N ILE A 236 0.28 17.99 -6.67
CA ILE A 236 -0.86 17.40 -5.93
C ILE A 236 -2.23 17.82 -6.52
N GLY A 237 -3.09 16.82 -6.72
CA GLY A 237 -4.39 16.93 -7.39
C GLY A 237 -4.37 16.54 -8.88
N GLU A 238 -3.20 16.40 -9.51
CA GLU A 238 -3.08 15.93 -10.89
C GLU A 238 -3.02 14.40 -10.97
N SER A 239 -3.46 13.82 -12.10
CA SER A 239 -3.40 12.37 -12.34
C SER A 239 -1.99 11.92 -12.75
N ILE A 240 -1.05 12.03 -11.82
CA ILE A 240 0.36 11.65 -11.98
C ILE A 240 0.86 10.87 -10.76
N GLU A 241 2.09 10.36 -10.85
CA GLU A 241 2.76 9.69 -9.72
C GLU A 241 2.84 10.67 -8.53
N PHE A 242 2.46 10.24 -7.32
CA PHE A 242 2.36 11.08 -6.11
C PHE A 242 1.37 12.28 -6.17
N GLY A 243 0.49 12.32 -7.17
CA GLY A 243 -0.52 13.38 -7.29
C GLY A 243 -1.74 13.21 -6.37
N ASP A 244 -1.84 12.10 -5.63
CA ASP A 244 -2.98 11.82 -4.77
C ASP A 244 -2.86 12.41 -3.36
N PHE A 245 -3.99 12.85 -2.79
CA PHE A 245 -4.04 13.36 -1.42
C PHE A 245 -3.89 12.27 -0.36
N GLY A 246 -4.07 10.99 -0.72
CA GLY A 246 -3.97 9.88 0.23
C GLY A 246 -2.56 9.65 0.73
N TYR A 247 -1.55 9.73 -0.14
CA TYR A 247 -0.17 9.37 0.19
C TYR A 247 0.89 10.22 -0.52
N GLY A 248 0.49 11.31 -1.21
CA GLY A 248 1.39 12.10 -2.07
C GLY A 248 2.62 12.71 -1.39
N PHE A 249 2.65 12.85 -0.06
CA PHE A 249 3.83 13.30 0.70
C PHE A 249 4.38 12.24 1.67
N TYR A 250 3.92 11.00 1.54
CA TYR A 250 4.41 9.87 2.33
C TYR A 250 5.52 9.12 1.58
N PRO A 251 6.81 9.23 1.96
CA PRO A 251 7.92 8.65 1.19
C PRO A 251 8.19 7.18 1.52
N TYR A 252 7.16 6.33 1.50
CA TYR A 252 7.27 4.94 1.94
C TYR A 252 8.24 4.10 1.11
N GLU A 253 8.53 4.49 -0.13
CA GLU A 253 9.55 3.87 -0.97
C GLU A 253 10.97 4.12 -0.47
N ILE A 254 11.24 5.33 0.04
CA ILE A 254 12.54 5.65 0.66
C ILE A 254 12.62 4.98 2.05
N LEU A 255 11.53 5.04 2.83
CA LEU A 255 11.50 4.39 4.15
C LEU A 255 11.73 2.88 4.05
N PHE A 256 11.16 2.22 3.04
CA PHE A 256 11.39 0.80 2.82
C PHE A 256 12.83 0.49 2.41
N LEU A 257 13.45 1.32 1.56
CA LEU A 257 14.88 1.19 1.24
C LEU A 257 15.76 1.28 2.50
N LEU A 258 15.49 2.26 3.36
CA LEU A 258 16.21 2.43 4.63
C LEU A 258 16.00 1.21 5.55
N PHE A 259 14.76 0.71 5.63
CA PHE A 259 14.42 -0.49 6.37
C PHE A 259 15.21 -1.71 5.89
N VAL A 260 15.18 -1.99 4.59
CA VAL A 260 15.87 -3.13 3.97
C VAL A 260 17.38 -3.05 4.21
N ARG A 261 17.98 -1.85 4.03
CA ARG A 261 19.41 -1.65 4.30
C ARG A 261 19.76 -1.89 5.76
N LYS A 262 19.00 -1.31 6.69
CA LYS A 262 19.19 -1.51 8.13
C LYS A 262 19.09 -2.98 8.52
N LYS A 263 18.12 -3.72 7.96
CA LYS A 263 17.96 -5.17 8.20
C LYS A 263 19.14 -6.01 7.70
N ASN A 264 19.86 -5.54 6.70
CA ASN A 264 21.06 -6.18 6.18
C ASN A 264 22.36 -5.65 6.81
N GLY A 265 22.29 -4.82 7.86
CA GLY A 265 23.47 -4.24 8.50
C GLY A 265 24.23 -3.25 7.63
N LEU A 266 23.59 -2.70 6.60
CA LEU A 266 24.17 -1.69 5.72
C LEU A 266 23.99 -0.29 6.32
N LEU A 267 24.94 0.60 6.00
CA LEU A 267 24.90 2.00 6.45
C LEU A 267 23.69 2.73 5.86
N ILE A 268 23.08 3.62 6.64
CA ILE A 268 22.02 4.52 6.20
C ILE A 268 22.38 5.95 6.64
N PRO A 269 21.92 7.00 5.92
CA PRO A 269 22.09 8.37 6.38
C PRO A 269 21.45 8.57 7.76
N GLU A 270 22.14 9.26 8.67
CA GLU A 270 21.62 9.57 10.00
C GLU A 270 20.69 10.79 9.98
N GLU A 271 20.89 11.70 9.03
CA GLU A 271 20.14 12.94 8.88
C GLU A 271 19.73 13.14 7.42
N PHE A 272 18.58 13.79 7.24
CA PHE A 272 18.07 14.18 5.93
C PHE A 272 17.81 15.68 5.92
N ASN A 273 18.40 16.37 4.95
CA ASN A 273 18.16 17.80 4.74
C ASN A 273 16.98 18.08 3.79
N ASP A 274 16.45 17.03 3.17
CA ASP A 274 15.36 17.14 2.20
C ASP A 274 14.00 17.37 2.88
N PHE A 275 13.13 18.16 2.24
CA PHE A 275 11.80 18.49 2.75
C PHE A 275 10.96 17.24 3.02
N LEU A 276 10.92 16.32 2.05
CA LEU A 276 10.05 15.14 2.07
C LEU A 276 10.35 14.19 3.24
N MET A 277 11.63 13.94 3.51
CA MET A 277 12.04 13.08 4.64
C MET A 277 11.82 13.75 6.00
N ASN A 278 11.43 15.02 6.02
CA ASN A 278 11.13 15.78 7.22
C ASN A 278 9.63 15.98 7.47
N THR A 279 8.76 15.46 6.61
CA THR A 279 7.30 15.48 6.82
C THR A 279 6.91 14.62 8.03
N PRO A 280 5.72 14.84 8.62
CA PRO A 280 5.24 14.06 9.76
C PRO A 280 5.10 12.57 9.42
N GLU A 281 4.62 12.25 8.22
CA GLU A 281 4.44 10.88 7.74
C GLU A 281 5.77 10.15 7.58
N ALA A 282 6.81 10.83 7.08
CA ALA A 282 8.17 10.28 7.02
C ALA A 282 8.76 9.99 8.41
N LYS A 283 8.25 10.65 9.45
CA LYS A 283 8.69 10.53 10.85
C LYS A 283 7.82 9.58 11.68
N MET A 284 6.85 8.90 11.06
CA MET A 284 6.05 7.86 11.70
C MET A 284 6.97 6.76 12.25
N ARG A 285 6.69 6.31 13.47
CA ARG A 285 7.44 5.24 14.12
C ARG A 285 6.90 3.91 13.70
N ILE A 286 7.81 3.06 13.23
CA ILE A 286 7.54 1.67 12.92
C ILE A 286 8.49 0.82 13.76
N ARG A 287 7.91 -0.01 14.63
CA ARG A 287 8.61 -1.01 15.42
C ARG A 287 8.75 -2.28 14.60
N ASP A 288 9.80 -3.04 14.88
CA ASP A 288 10.02 -4.32 14.21
C ASP A 288 10.33 -5.40 15.25
N PRO A 289 9.36 -6.29 15.56
CA PRO A 289 8.00 -6.34 15.00
C PRO A 289 7.05 -5.27 15.60
N GLU A 290 6.01 -4.90 14.86
CA GLU A 290 4.84 -4.17 15.35
C GLU A 290 3.84 -5.13 15.99
N LEU A 291 3.12 -4.65 17.00
CA LEU A 291 1.95 -5.36 17.53
C LEU A 291 0.77 -5.22 16.55
N TYR A 292 0.00 -6.30 16.41
CA TYR A 292 -1.29 -6.25 15.72
C TYR A 292 -2.23 -5.27 16.43
N PRO A 293 -2.92 -4.38 15.67
CA PRO A 293 -3.88 -3.45 16.25
C PRO A 293 -5.14 -4.19 16.70
N GLU A 294 -5.99 -3.50 17.47
CA GLU A 294 -7.35 -3.98 17.66
C GLU A 294 -8.10 -4.00 16.32
N TRP A 295 -8.88 -5.05 16.10
CA TRP A 295 -9.66 -5.19 14.88
C TRP A 295 -10.81 -4.19 14.86
N ASP A 296 -10.98 -3.54 13.73
CA ASP A 296 -12.19 -2.78 13.45
C ASP A 296 -13.44 -3.70 13.55
N PRO A 297 -14.56 -3.23 14.16
CA PRO A 297 -15.78 -4.02 14.30
C PRO A 297 -16.38 -4.50 12.98
N LEU A 298 -16.42 -3.66 11.95
CA LEU A 298 -16.92 -4.01 10.63
C LEU A 298 -16.01 -5.04 9.96
N LEU A 299 -14.69 -4.83 10.00
CA LEU A 299 -13.73 -5.80 9.46
C LEU A 299 -13.89 -7.18 10.09
N LYS A 300 -14.02 -7.23 11.43
CA LYS A 300 -14.21 -8.47 12.18
C LYS A 300 -15.54 -9.16 11.82
N LEU A 301 -16.59 -8.38 11.62
CA LEU A 301 -17.91 -8.87 11.22
C LEU A 301 -17.85 -9.52 9.83
N VAL A 302 -17.23 -8.84 8.87
CA VAL A 302 -17.10 -9.31 7.48
C VAL A 302 -16.21 -10.55 7.39
N ASP A 303 -15.02 -10.53 8.01
CA ASP A 303 -14.13 -11.71 8.05
C ASP A 303 -14.85 -12.94 8.65
N SER A 304 -15.57 -12.74 9.76
CA SER A 304 -16.34 -13.82 10.40
C SER A 304 -17.43 -14.38 9.49
N PHE A 305 -18.12 -13.53 8.72
CA PHE A 305 -19.11 -13.97 7.75
C PHE A 305 -18.47 -14.81 6.64
N TYR A 306 -17.39 -14.33 6.01
CA TYR A 306 -16.71 -15.07 4.95
C TYR A 306 -16.13 -16.39 5.43
N ARG A 307 -15.48 -16.41 6.60
CA ARG A 307 -14.95 -17.66 7.19
C ARG A 307 -16.03 -18.70 7.40
N LYS A 308 -17.24 -18.29 7.81
CA LYS A 308 -18.38 -19.20 8.02
C LYS A 308 -18.99 -19.70 6.70
N LYS A 309 -18.95 -18.89 5.64
CA LYS A 309 -19.67 -19.15 4.39
C LYS A 309 -18.85 -19.81 3.29
N TYR A 310 -17.56 -19.54 3.27
CA TYR A 310 -16.71 -19.90 2.14
C TYR A 310 -15.50 -20.69 2.64
N THR A 311 -15.53 -22.00 2.43
CA THR A 311 -14.42 -22.89 2.80
C THR A 311 -13.13 -22.55 2.06
N GLU A 312 -13.26 -22.02 0.84
CA GLU A 312 -12.21 -21.59 -0.06
C GLU A 312 -11.69 -20.17 0.23
N TYR A 313 -12.26 -19.47 1.23
CA TYR A 313 -11.76 -18.17 1.66
C TYR A 313 -10.33 -18.32 2.16
N ILE A 314 -9.38 -17.59 1.56
CA ILE A 314 -7.95 -17.78 1.82
C ILE A 314 -7.62 -17.75 3.34
N PRO A 315 -8.17 -16.84 4.15
CA PRO A 315 -7.98 -16.88 5.60
C PRO A 315 -8.40 -18.18 6.30
N ASN A 316 -9.36 -18.96 5.78
CA ASN A 316 -9.68 -20.29 6.34
C ASN A 316 -8.56 -21.31 6.14
N ILE A 317 -7.81 -21.20 5.05
CA ILE A 317 -6.67 -22.09 4.73
C ILE A 317 -5.51 -21.84 5.70
N HIS A 318 -5.30 -20.59 6.09
CA HIS A 318 -4.19 -20.18 6.93
C HIS A 318 -4.53 -20.07 8.42
N GLY A 319 -5.79 -20.28 8.81
CA GLY A 319 -6.25 -20.20 10.20
C GLY A 319 -6.37 -18.77 10.73
N GLU A 320 -6.06 -18.57 12.02
CA GLU A 320 -6.15 -17.25 12.66
C GLU A 320 -5.12 -16.27 12.08
N LEU A 321 -5.55 -15.07 11.70
CA LEU A 321 -4.69 -14.01 11.17
C LEU A 321 -4.64 -12.83 12.15
N PHE A 322 -3.58 -12.04 12.08
CA PHE A 322 -3.41 -10.82 12.89
C PHE A 322 -3.58 -11.06 14.40
N ARG A 323 -2.93 -12.10 14.92
CA ARG A 323 -2.90 -12.47 16.35
C ARG A 323 -1.50 -12.88 16.76
N ASN A 324 -1.14 -12.57 18.00
CA ASN A 324 0.14 -12.93 18.61
C ASN A 324 0.25 -14.43 18.89
#